data_AF-G7JI91-F1
#
_entry.id   AF-G7JI91-F1
#
_cell.length_a   1.000
_cell.length_b   1.000
_cell.length_c   1.000
_cell.angle_alpha   90.00
_cell.angle_beta   90.00
_cell.angle_gamma   90.00
#
_symmetry.space_group_name_H-M   'P 1'
#
loop_
_entity.id
_entity.type
_entity.pdbx_description
1 polymer ?
#
loop_
_entity_poly.entity_id
_entity_poly.type
_entity_poly.pdbx_seq_one_letter_code
_entity_poly.pdbx_strand_id
1 'polypeptide(L)' 'MVSLRDVITFILAMAFVIQLFSAGGEGSPLAEENGAACDYRCSQTHHMKPCLFFCNKCSATCLCVPSGT' A
#
# COMPACT_ATOMS: atom_id res chain seq x y z
N MET A 1 -4.41 30.64 26.28
CA MET A 1 -3.42 31.27 25.39
C MET A 1 -2.43 30.19 25.01
N VAL A 2 -2.63 29.53 23.88
CA VAL A 2 -1.72 28.46 23.42
C VAL A 2 -0.46 29.15 22.90
N SER A 3 0.70 28.86 23.47
CA SER A 3 1.94 29.52 23.05
C SER A 3 2.40 28.95 21.72
N LEU A 4 3.09 29.76 20.92
CA LEU A 4 3.65 29.32 19.63
C LEU A 4 4.53 28.07 19.78
N ARG A 5 5.23 27.94 20.91
CA ARG A 5 6.02 26.76 21.27
C ARG A 5 5.17 25.48 21.39
N ASP A 6 3.98 25.59 22.01
CA ASP A 6 3.08 24.45 22.21
C ASP A 6 2.45 23.99 20.88
N VAL A 7 2.23 24.92 19.95
CA VAL A 7 1.78 24.61 18.58
C VAL A 7 2.89 23.88 17.81
N ILE A 8 4.13 24.35 17.91
CA ILE A 8 5.28 23.74 17.22
C ILE A 8 5.55 22.33 17.75
N THR A 9 5.53 22.12 19.06
CA THR A 9 5.73 20.79 19.64
C THR A 9 4.64 19.82 19.22
N PHE A 10 3.38 20.27 19.13
CA PHE A 10 2.27 19.45 18.67
C PHE A 10 2.42 19.04 17.20
N ILE A 11 2.77 19.99 16.31
CA ILE A 11 2.99 19.72 14.88
C ILE A 11 4.12 18.69 14.68
N LEU A 12 5.24 18.84 15.39
CA LEU A 12 6.37 17.92 15.28
C LEU A 12 6.03 16.52 15.81
N ALA A 13 5.30 16.42 16.93
CA ALA A 13 4.85 15.15 17.47
C ALA A 13 3.92 14.41 16.49
N MET A 14 2.98 15.11 15.87
CA MET A 14 2.06 14.51 14.88
C MET A 14 2.80 14.08 13.60
N ALA A 15 3.78 14.85 13.14
CA ALA A 15 4.59 14.47 11.98
C ALA A 15 5.40 13.18 12.21
N PHE A 16 5.95 13.00 13.41
CA PHE A 16 6.66 11.77 13.78
C PHE A 16 5.74 10.55 13.80
N VAL A 17 4.52 10.73 14.32
CA VAL A 17 3.48 9.69 14.36
C VAL A 17 3.05 9.25 12.95
N ILE A 18 2.96 10.17 11.99
CA ILE A 18 2.60 9.85 10.58
C ILE A 18 3.65 8.92 9.93
N GLN A 19 4.94 9.11 10.23
CA GLN A 19 6.00 8.25 9.69
C GLN A 19 5.94 6.83 10.24
N LEU A 20 5.47 6.64 11.49
CA LEU A 20 5.28 5.32 12.09
C LEU A 20 4.14 4.54 11.41
N PHE A 21 3.08 5.23 10.99
CA PHE A 21 1.95 4.59 10.32
C PHE A 21 2.15 4.38 8.81
N SER A 22 3.03 5.16 8.17
CA SER A 22 3.38 5.00 6.75
C SER A 22 4.38 3.86 6.48
N ALA A 23 4.85 3.16 7.51
CA ALA A 23 5.71 1.97 7.36
C ALA A 23 4.95 0.70 6.91
N GLY A 24 3.67 0.82 6.55
CA GLY A 24 2.84 -0.26 6.01
C GLY A 24 2.37 0.08 4.60
N GLY A 25 3.15 -0.29 3.60
CA GLY A 25 2.78 -0.11 2.20
C GLY A 25 3.88 -0.60 1.29
N GLU A 26 3.99 -1.92 1.16
CA GLU A 26 4.56 -2.55 -0.03
C GLU A 26 4.01 -1.83 -1.28
N GLY A 27 4.93 -1.29 -2.08
CA GLY A 27 4.67 -0.16 -2.97
C GLY A 27 3.42 -0.33 -3.84
N SER A 28 2.59 0.72 -3.88
CA SER A 28 1.62 0.88 -4.96
C SER A 28 2.37 0.95 -6.28
N PRO A 29 2.26 -0.06 -7.15
CA PRO A 29 2.87 0.01 -8.47
C PRO A 29 2.13 1.10 -9.26
N LEU A 30 2.86 1.81 -10.12
CA LEU A 30 2.24 2.62 -11.17
C LEU A 30 1.28 1.71 -11.96
N ALA A 31 0.11 2.24 -12.35
CA ALA A 31 -1.02 1.46 -12.88
C ALA A 31 -0.68 0.52 -14.05
N GLU A 32 0.45 0.74 -14.73
CA GLU A 32 0.96 -0.05 -15.86
C GLU A 32 1.73 -1.33 -15.41
N GLU A 33 2.27 -1.38 -14.19
CA GLU A 33 3.00 -2.54 -13.62
C GLU A 33 2.06 -3.61 -13.04
N ASN A 34 0.77 -3.27 -12.86
CA ASN A 34 -0.21 -4.09 -12.15
C ASN A 34 -0.46 -5.48 -12.77
N GLY A 35 -0.36 -5.60 -14.11
CA GLY A 35 -0.52 -6.89 -14.79
C GLY A 35 0.59 -7.88 -14.42
N ALA A 36 1.85 -7.45 -14.55
CA ALA A 36 3.01 -8.27 -14.21
C ALA A 36 3.07 -8.61 -12.71
N ALA A 37 2.62 -7.68 -11.85
CA ALA A 37 2.54 -7.93 -10.42
C ALA A 37 1.56 -9.06 -10.11
N CYS A 38 0.33 -9.02 -10.64
CA CYS A 38 -0.65 -10.09 -10.45
C CYS A 38 -0.24 -11.42 -11.10
N ASP A 39 0.50 -11.39 -12.20
CA ASP A 39 1.07 -12.61 -12.80
C ASP A 39 2.09 -13.28 -11.85
N TYR A 40 2.97 -12.49 -11.22
CA TYR A 40 3.89 -13.01 -10.20
C TYR A 40 3.15 -13.53 -8.96
N ARG A 41 2.17 -12.76 -8.43
CA ARG A 41 1.32 -13.16 -7.30
C ARG A 41 0.64 -14.49 -7.47
N CYS A 42 0.28 -14.83 -8.71
CA CYS A 42 -0.51 -16.01 -9.03
C CYS A 42 0.37 -17.13 -9.61
N SER A 43 1.68 -16.95 -9.66
CA SER A 43 2.61 -17.88 -10.32
C SER A 43 2.67 -19.28 -9.68
N GLN A 44 2.35 -19.41 -8.38
CA GLN A 44 2.38 -20.70 -7.67
C GLN A 44 0.98 -21.26 -7.38
N THR A 45 -0.09 -20.61 -7.83
CA THR A 45 -1.45 -21.12 -7.59
C THR A 45 -1.88 -22.19 -8.59
N HIS A 46 -2.54 -23.24 -8.11
CA HIS A 46 -3.25 -24.18 -8.97
C HIS A 46 -4.54 -23.58 -9.58
N HIS A 47 -4.96 -22.40 -9.12
CA HIS A 47 -6.20 -21.73 -9.53
C HIS A 47 -5.88 -20.39 -10.22
N MET A 48 -5.08 -20.43 -11.28
CA MET A 48 -4.57 -19.24 -11.99
C MET A 48 -5.67 -18.24 -12.40
N LYS A 49 -6.71 -18.70 -13.09
CA LYS A 49 -7.79 -17.83 -13.60
C LYS A 49 -8.52 -17.04 -12.50
N PRO A 50 -9.05 -17.69 -11.43
CA PRO A 50 -9.70 -16.93 -10.36
C PRO A 50 -8.71 -16.07 -9.57
N CYS A 51 -7.46 -16.51 -9.38
CA CYS A 51 -6.43 -15.67 -8.73
C CYS A 51 -6.22 -14.36 -9.48
N LEU A 52 -5.97 -14.42 -10.79
CA LEU A 52 -5.79 -13.25 -11.63
C LEU A 52 -7.03 -12.34 -11.62
N PHE A 53 -8.23 -12.92 -11.68
CA PHE A 53 -9.47 -12.15 -11.63
C PHE A 53 -9.59 -11.31 -10.35
N PHE A 54 -9.37 -11.93 -9.18
CA PHE A 54 -9.48 -11.23 -7.91
C PHE A 54 -8.30 -10.30 -7.65
N CYS A 55 -7.08 -10.70 -8.01
CA CYS A 55 -5.89 -9.85 -7.89
C CYS A 55 -6.05 -8.56 -8.70
N ASN A 56 -6.42 -8.66 -9.98
CA ASN A 56 -6.62 -7.49 -10.84
C ASN A 56 -7.74 -6.59 -10.33
N LYS A 57 -8.82 -7.16 -9.79
CA LYS A 57 -9.89 -6.38 -9.15
C LYS A 57 -9.40 -5.62 -7.91
N CYS A 58 -8.63 -6.29 -7.05
CA CYS A 58 -8.04 -5.68 -5.86
C CYS A 58 -7.06 -4.57 -6.25
N SER A 59 -6.17 -4.82 -7.22
CA SER A 59 -5.24 -3.84 -7.75
C SER A 59 -5.95 -2.61 -8.32
N ALA A 60 -7.03 -2.80 -9.10
CA ALA A 60 -7.80 -1.67 -9.64
C ALA A 60 -8.57 -0.86 -8.58
N THR A 61 -8.95 -1.49 -7.46
CA THR A 61 -9.75 -0.86 -6.40
C THR A 61 -8.87 -0.20 -5.34
N CYS A 62 -7.89 -0.96 -4.86
CA CYS A 62 -7.05 -0.63 -3.72
C CYS A 62 -5.67 -0.10 -4.14
N LEU A 63 -5.34 -0.15 -5.43
CA LEU A 63 -4.07 0.30 -6.00
C LEU A 63 -2.85 -0.39 -5.37
N CYS A 64 -3.03 -1.64 -4.93
CA CYS A 64 -2.02 -2.45 -4.24
C CYS A 64 -2.12 -3.92 -4.66
N VAL A 65 -0.96 -4.59 -4.64
CA VAL A 65 -0.81 -6.02 -4.86
C VAL A 65 0.01 -6.59 -3.68
N PRO A 66 -0.52 -7.54 -2.87
CA PRO A 66 0.16 -8.06 -1.66
C PRO A 66 1.51 -8.73 -1.95
N SER A 67 2.32 -9.07 -0.94
CA SER A 67 3.61 -9.79 -1.02
C SER A 67 3.49 -11.33 -1.00
N GLY A 68 4.48 -12.12 -1.49
CA GLY A 68 4.37 -13.61 -1.72
C GLY A 68 4.22 -14.12 -3.19
N THR A 69 3.54 -15.25 -3.43
CA THR A 69 3.17 -15.87 -4.73
C THR A 69 2.12 -16.96 -4.54
#